data_AF-A0A956GTG4-F1
#
_entry.id   AF-A0A956GTG4-F1
#
_cell.length_a   1.000
_cell.length_b   1.000
_cell.length_c   1.000
_cell.angle_alpha   90.00
_cell.angle_beta   90.00
_cell.angle_gamma   90.00
#
_symmetry.space_group_name_H-M   'P 1'
#
loop_
_entity.id
_entity.type
_entity.pdbx_description
1 polymer ?
#
loop_
_entity_poly.entity_id
_entity_poly.type
_entity_poly.pdbx_seq_one_letter_code
_entity_poly.pdbx_strand_id
1 'polypeptide(L)' 'LPTIALPSWALTIDGAAGATAVDAALRAAAVPVIGRVADGRVVLDLRTIAAADEAAVVEAIQGLAT' A
#
# COMPACT_ATOMS: atom_id res chain seq x y z
N LEU A 1 1.77 -25.76 -3.17
CA LEU A 1 1.41 -24.53 -2.41
C LEU A 1 2.22 -24.59 -1.11
N PRO A 2 2.93 -23.58 -0.57
CA PRO A 2 3.29 -22.20 -0.94
C PRO A 2 4.84 -22.02 -1.00
N THR A 3 5.54 -22.84 -1.79
CA THR A 3 7.00 -23.04 -1.66
C THR A 3 7.87 -22.14 -2.54
N ILE A 4 7.28 -21.31 -3.40
CA ILE A 4 8.02 -20.52 -4.38
C ILE A 4 8.07 -19.07 -3.92
N ALA A 5 9.28 -18.62 -3.57
CA ALA A 5 9.59 -17.22 -3.39
C ALA A 5 9.84 -16.59 -4.77
N LEU A 6 9.06 -15.57 -5.11
CA LEU A 6 9.25 -14.80 -6.34
C LEU A 6 9.81 -13.42 -5.98
N PRO A 7 10.94 -12.98 -6.54
CA PRO A 7 11.43 -11.63 -6.33
C PRO A 7 10.43 -10.60 -6.88
N SER A 8 10.27 -9.47 -6.19
CA SER A 8 9.49 -8.31 -6.62
C SER A 8 9.95 -7.08 -5.86
N TRP A 9 9.41 -5.94 -6.26
CA TRP A 9 9.55 -4.66 -5.59
C TRP A 9 8.27 -4.37 -4.80
N ALA A 10 8.43 -3.77 -3.63
CA ALA A 10 7.33 -3.29 -2.83
C ALA A 10 7.63 -1.88 -2.34
N LEU A 11 6.57 -1.07 -2.24
CA LEU A 11 6.62 0.24 -1.58
C LEU A 11 6.26 0.07 -0.12
N THR A 12 7.10 0.56 0.78
CA THR A 12 6.78 0.65 2.21
C THR A 12 6.37 2.08 2.54
N ILE A 13 5.26 2.22 3.26
CA ILE A 13 4.70 3.50 3.67
C ILE A 13 4.73 3.55 5.19
N ASP A 14 5.36 4.61 5.70
CA ASP A 14 5.42 4.94 7.12
C ASP A 14 4.52 6.15 7.40
N GLY A 15 4.00 6.24 8.62
CA GLY A 15 3.17 7.36 9.04
C GLY A 15 3.32 7.59 10.54
N ALA A 16 3.25 8.86 10.96
CA ALA A 16 3.42 9.24 12.37
C ALA A 16 2.41 8.55 13.31
N ALA A 17 1.20 8.25 12.81
CA ALA A 17 0.15 7.53 13.54
C ALA A 17 0.27 5.99 13.44
N GLY A 18 1.31 5.48 12.77
CA GLY A 18 1.59 4.05 12.59
C GLY A 18 0.82 3.38 11.44
N ALA A 19 1.21 2.15 11.09
CA ALA A 19 0.68 1.43 9.94
C ALA A 19 -0.83 1.19 9.96
N THR A 20 -1.45 0.99 11.13
CA THR A 20 -2.91 0.78 11.20
C THR A 20 -3.68 2.02 10.74
N ALA A 21 -3.22 3.22 11.12
CA ALA A 21 -3.83 4.47 10.67
C ALA A 21 -3.62 4.69 9.17
N VAL A 22 -2.42 4.39 8.66
CA VAL A 22 -2.12 4.45 7.23
C VAL A 22 -2.98 3.47 6.42
N ASP A 23 -3.08 2.21 6.85
CA ASP A 23 -3.91 1.18 6.17
C ASP A 23 -5.40 1.59 6.18
N ALA A 24 -5.90 2.12 7.29
CA ALA A 24 -7.26 2.63 7.38
C ALA A 24 -7.51 3.80 6.42
N ALA A 25 -6.58 4.75 6.33
CA ALA A 25 -6.68 5.89 5.43
C ALA A 25 -6.65 5.48 3.95
N LEU A 26 -5.75 4.57 3.57
CA LEU A 26 -5.67 4.02 2.20
C LEU A 26 -6.94 3.25 1.81
N ARG A 27 -7.55 2.50 2.73
CA ARG A 27 -8.84 1.82 2.52
C ARG A 27 -10.01 2.79 2.37
N ALA A 28 -9.92 3.98 2.94
CA ALA A 28 -10.96 5.00 2.91
C ALA A 28 -10.82 5.98 1.73
N ALA A 29 -9.76 5.88 0.93
CA ALA A 29 -9.59 6.68 -0.28
C ALA A 29 -10.72 6.45 -1.29
N ALA A 30 -10.88 7.38 -2.24
CA ALA A 30 -11.92 7.29 -3.27
C ALA A 30 -11.87 5.97 -4.05
N VAL A 31 -10.66 5.48 -4.32
CA VAL A 31 -10.40 4.10 -4.75
C VAL A 31 -9.65 3.40 -3.61
N PRO A 32 -10.24 2.38 -2.95
CA PRO A 32 -9.59 1.70 -1.84
C PRO A 32 -8.28 1.03 -2.25
N VAL A 33 -7.18 1.37 -1.57
CA VAL A 33 -5.87 0.74 -1.76
C VAL A 33 -5.62 -0.23 -0.61
N ILE A 34 -5.41 -1.51 -0.94
CA ILE A 34 -5.23 -2.58 0.04
C ILE A 34 -3.76 -3.01 0.08
N GLY A 35 -3.12 -2.80 1.23
CA GLY A 35 -1.78 -3.30 1.51
C GLY A 35 -1.79 -4.43 2.54
N ARG A 36 -0.58 -4.88 2.89
CA ARG A 36 -0.35 -5.69 4.11
C ARG A 36 0.43 -4.87 5.12
N VAL A 37 0.28 -5.18 6.41
CA VAL A 37 1.12 -4.60 7.46
C VAL A 37 2.27 -5.53 7.78
N ALA A 38 3.50 -5.02 7.75
CA ALA A 38 4.71 -5.73 8.15
C ALA A 38 5.69 -4.73 8.79
N ASP A 39 6.33 -5.13 9.90
CA ASP A 39 7.32 -4.31 10.62
C ASP A 39 6.83 -2.88 10.95
N GLY A 40 5.55 -2.76 11.32
CA GLY A 40 4.93 -1.47 11.66
C GLY A 40 4.71 -0.54 10.47
N ARG A 41 4.84 -1.02 9.22
CA ARG A 41 4.67 -0.26 7.97
C ARG A 41 3.61 -0.91 7.08
N VAL A 42 2.94 -0.10 6.25
CA VAL A 42 2.11 -0.63 5.17
C VAL A 42 3.00 -0.98 4.00
N VAL A 43 2.77 -2.15 3.39
CA VAL A 43 3.53 -2.66 2.25
C VAL A 43 2.60 -2.89 1.08
N LEU A 44 2.87 -2.22 -0.03
CA LEU A 44 2.20 -2.42 -1.32
C LEU A 44 3.14 -3.19 -2.25
N ASP A 45 2.78 -4.41 -2.63
CA ASP A 45 3.57 -5.19 -3.62
C ASP A 45 3.25 -4.68 -5.02
N LEU A 46 4.25 -4.16 -5.74
CA LEU A 46 4.03 -3.54 -7.04
C LEU A 46 3.57 -4.56 -8.08
N ARG A 47 3.80 -5.86 -7.86
CA ARG A 47 3.33 -6.91 -8.77
C ARG A 47 1.81 -6.98 -8.88
N THR A 48 1.07 -6.45 -7.90
CA THR A 48 -0.40 -6.53 -7.84
C THR A 48 -1.08 -5.23 -8.25
N ILE A 49 -0.31 -4.21 -8.66
CA ILE A 49 -0.84 -2.94 -9.12
C ILE A 49 -0.86 -2.97 -10.66
N ALA A 50 -2.03 -2.85 -11.26
CA ALA A 50 -2.12 -2.75 -12.71
C ALA A 50 -1.76 -1.33 -13.15
N ALA A 51 -1.22 -1.18 -14.37
CA ALA A 51 -0.85 0.13 -14.92
C ALA A 51 -2.03 1.13 -14.95
N ALA A 52 -3.26 0.65 -15.12
CA ALA A 52 -4.46 1.47 -15.09
C ALA A 52 -4.80 2.01 -13.69
N ASP A 53 -4.33 1.35 -12.63
CA ASP A 53 -4.62 1.70 -11.24
C ASP A 53 -3.51 2.58 -10.60
N GLU A 54 -2.36 2.74 -11.27
CA GLU A 54 -1.21 3.49 -10.73
C GLU A 54 -1.58 4.91 -10.30
N ALA A 55 -2.38 5.62 -11.11
CA ALA A 55 -2.80 6.98 -10.81
C ALA A 55 -3.64 7.04 -9.52
N ALA A 56 -4.57 6.09 -9.33
CA ALA A 56 -5.40 6.03 -8.14
C ALA A 56 -4.59 5.69 -6.88
N VAL A 57 -3.57 4.83 -7.01
CA VAL A 57 -2.64 4.52 -5.92
C VAL A 57 -1.83 5.76 -5.52
N VAL A 58 -1.32 6.52 -6.49
CA VAL A 58 -0.59 7.77 -6.24
C VAL A 58 -1.48 8.79 -5.53
N GLU A 59 -2.72 9.00 -6.00
CA GLU A 59 -3.67 9.90 -5.36
C GLU A 59 -3.97 9.49 -3.90
N ALA A 60 -4.20 8.20 -3.65
CA ALA A 60 -4.43 7.69 -2.29
C ALA A 60 -3.22 7.93 -1.37
N ILE A 61 -2.00 7.75 -1.87
CA ILE A 61 -0.77 8.00 -1.11
C ILE A 61 -0.59 9.50 -0.83
N GLN A 62 -0.85 10.36 -1.83
CA GLN A 62 -0.77 11.81 -1.65
C GLN A 62 -1.77 12.32 -0.60
N GLY A 63 -2.94 11.70 -0.50
CA GLY A 63 -3.94 12.00 0.54
C GLY A 63 -3.45 11.76 1.98
N LEU A 64 -2.42 10.94 2.19
CA LEU A 64 -1.84 10.68 3.51
C LEU A 64 -1.00 11.84 4.05
N ALA A 65 -0.55 12.75 3.19
CA ALA A 65 0.36 13.85 3.56
C ALA A 65 -0.37 15.08 4.14
N THR A 66 -1.63 14.92 4.55
CA THR A 66 -2.48 15.98 5.10
C THR A 66 -2.62 15.84 6.60
#